data_AF-A0A5S5CWG0-F1
#
_entry.id   AF-A0A5S5CWG0-F1
#
_cell.length_a   1.000
_cell.length_b   1.000
_cell.length_c   1.000
_cell.angle_alpha   90.00
_cell.angle_beta   90.00
_cell.angle_gamma   90.00
#
_symmetry.space_group_name_H-M   'P 1'
#
loop_
_entity.id
_entity.type
_entity.pdbx_description
1 polymer ?
#
loop_
_entity_poly.entity_id
_entity_poly.type
_entity_poly.pdbx_seq_one_letter_code
_entity_poly.pdbx_strand_id
1 'polypeptide(L)' 'MLGPLLTETADHARPGRPHAAGSDRGRGPHVHWFRRVGEDPFSSATLYRCRCGVVRAGF' A
#
# COMPACT_ATOMS: atom_id res chain seq x y z
N MET A 1 -2.91 -30.95 -36.10
CA MET A 1 -3.93 -30.44 -35.15
C MET A 1 -3.36 -30.54 -33.73
N LEU A 2 -2.46 -29.62 -33.32
CA LEU A 2 -2.00 -29.51 -31.92
C LEU A 2 -2.52 -28.17 -31.40
N GLY A 3 -3.45 -28.21 -30.45
CA GLY A 3 -4.04 -27.01 -29.85
C GLY A 3 -3.03 -26.28 -28.95
N PRO A 4 -3.07 -24.94 -28.89
CA PRO A 4 -2.27 -24.20 -27.93
C PRO A 4 -2.85 -24.39 -26.53
N LEU A 5 -1.96 -24.78 -25.60
CA LEU A 5 -2.15 -24.67 -24.16
C LEU A 5 -2.43 -23.19 -23.86
N LEU A 6 -3.71 -22.84 -23.68
CA LEU A 6 -4.12 -21.54 -23.20
C LEU A 6 -3.41 -21.33 -21.86
N THR A 7 -2.45 -20.43 -21.90
CA THR A 7 -1.73 -19.94 -20.72
C THR A 7 -2.76 -19.31 -19.82
N GLU A 8 -3.16 -20.03 -18.76
CA GLU A 8 -3.78 -19.43 -17.60
C GLU A 8 -2.74 -18.49 -16.99
N THR A 9 -2.69 -17.25 -17.50
CA THR A 9 -2.24 -16.12 -16.70
C THR A 9 -3.30 -15.88 -15.64
N ALA A 10 -3.36 -16.80 -14.67
CA ALA A 10 -3.85 -16.46 -13.36
C ALA A 10 -2.87 -15.42 -12.84
N ASP A 11 -3.13 -14.17 -13.19
CA ASP A 11 -2.68 -13.00 -12.46
C ASP A 11 -3.18 -13.24 -11.04
N HIS A 12 -2.32 -13.88 -10.26
CA HIS A 12 -2.49 -14.00 -8.83
C HIS A 12 -2.38 -12.58 -8.35
N ALA A 13 -3.54 -11.89 -8.36
CA ALA A 13 -3.74 -10.58 -7.77
C ALA A 13 -3.09 -10.67 -6.41
N ARG A 14 -1.84 -10.18 -6.35
CA ARG A 14 -1.01 -10.31 -5.18
C ARG A 14 -1.79 -9.54 -4.14
N PRO A 15 -2.34 -10.18 -3.09
CA PRO A 15 -3.18 -9.48 -2.15
C PRO A 15 -2.36 -8.29 -1.69
N GLY A 16 -2.87 -7.09 -2.01
CA GLY A 16 -2.17 -5.84 -1.78
C GLY A 16 -1.68 -5.92 -0.36
N ARG A 17 -0.34 -5.95 -0.19
CA ARG A 17 0.28 -6.08 1.13
C ARG A 17 -0.47 -5.08 2.01
N PRO A 18 -1.21 -5.51 3.04
CA PRO A 18 -1.93 -4.59 3.90
C PRO A 18 -0.87 -3.58 4.32
N HIS A 19 -1.03 -2.33 3.90
CA HIS A 19 0.00 -1.29 3.98
C HIS A 19 0.65 -1.43 5.34
N ALA A 20 1.87 -2.01 5.36
CA ALA A 20 2.38 -2.63 6.57
C ALA A 20 2.33 -1.57 7.66
N ALA A 21 1.41 -1.75 8.61
CA ALA A 21 1.17 -0.79 9.68
C ALA A 21 2.54 -0.61 10.32
N GLY A 22 3.09 0.60 10.15
CA GLY A 22 4.48 0.88 10.44
C GLY A 22 4.84 0.31 11.80
N SER A 23 5.88 -0.53 11.82
CA SER A 23 6.45 -1.16 13.00
C SER A 23 6.42 -0.18 14.18
N ASP A 24 5.75 -0.60 15.26
CA ASP A 24 5.46 0.11 16.52
C ASP A 24 6.74 0.56 17.25
N ARG A 25 7.54 1.40 16.61
CA ARG A 25 8.80 1.94 17.14
C ARG A 25 8.47 3.23 17.87
N GLY A 26 7.81 3.08 19.02
CA GLY A 26 7.54 4.18 19.95
C GLY A 26 6.24 3.97 20.72
N ARG A 27 6.26 3.14 21.75
CA ARG A 27 5.14 2.83 22.67
C ARG A 27 4.77 4.00 23.60
N GLY A 28 4.75 5.22 23.07
CA GLY A 28 4.35 6.43 23.80
C GLY A 28 3.41 7.29 22.96
N PRO A 29 2.51 8.05 23.61
CA PRO A 29 1.66 8.99 22.90
C PRO A 29 2.55 10.00 22.16
N HIS A 30 2.29 10.15 20.86
CA HIS A 30 3.02 11.10 20.03
C HIS A 30 2.06 11.79 19.06
N VAL A 31 2.48 12.95 18.57
CA VAL A 31 1.71 13.71 17.60
C VAL A 31 1.97 13.15 16.21
N HIS A 32 0.90 12.84 15.47
CA HIS A 32 1.01 12.46 14.08
C HIS A 32 1.29 13.69 13.20
N TRP A 33 2.53 13.82 12.77
CA TRP A 33 2.92 14.77 11.73
C TRP A 33 3.09 14.05 10.40
N PHE A 34 2.09 14.24 9.54
CA PHE A 34 2.02 13.62 8.22
C PHE A 34 2.76 14.46 7.18
N ARG A 35 3.52 13.78 6.31
CA ARG A 35 4.13 14.37 5.11
C ARG A 35 3.63 13.65 3.87
N ARG A 36 3.39 14.40 2.78
CA ARG A 36 3.02 13.83 1.47
C ARG A 36 4.17 12.95 0.97
N VAL A 37 3.85 11.75 0.51
CA VAL A 37 4.84 10.78 0.00
C VAL A 37 4.59 10.35 -1.44
N GLY A 38 3.41 10.63 -1.99
CA GLY A 38 3.08 10.33 -3.38
C GLY A 38 1.59 10.27 -3.60
N GLU A 39 1.20 9.59 -4.66
CA GLU A 39 -0.18 9.28 -5.01
C GLU A 39 -0.37 7.76 -4.96
N ASP A 40 -1.58 7.34 -4.61
CA ASP A 40 -1.95 5.93 -4.65
C ASP A 40 -2.05 5.47 -6.12
N PRO A 41 -1.50 4.31 -6.48
CA PRO A 41 -1.47 3.88 -7.88
C PRO A 41 -2.83 3.39 -8.40
N PHE A 42 -3.81 3.18 -7.53
CA PHE A 42 -5.13 2.62 -7.88
C PHE A 42 -6.27 3.61 -7.67
N SER A 43 -6.06 4.62 -6.83
CA SER A 43 -6.98 5.71 -6.56
C SER A 43 -6.20 7.01 -6.71
N SER A 44 -6.78 8.05 -7.29
CA SER A 44 -6.14 9.39 -7.39
C SER A 44 -5.94 10.08 -6.04
N ALA A 45 -5.91 9.31 -4.95
CA ALA A 45 -5.71 9.74 -3.59
C ALA A 45 -4.25 10.10 -3.37
N THR A 46 -4.02 11.20 -2.68
CA THR A 46 -2.68 11.53 -2.19
C THR A 46 -2.33 10.65 -0.98
N LEU A 47 -1.13 10.07 -0.97
CA LEU A 47 -0.61 9.33 0.18
C LEU A 47 0.22 10.22 1.11
N TYR A 48 0.00 10.04 2.41
CA TYR A 48 0.71 10.72 3.47
C TYR A 48 1.29 9.72 4.47
N ARG A 49 2.53 9.95 4.93
CA ARG A 49 3.24 9.11 5.91
C ARG A 49 3.61 9.91 7.15
N CYS A 50 3.38 9.32 8.33
CA CYS A 50 3.90 9.81 9.59
C CYS A 50 5.28 9.20 9.90
N ARG A 51 6.09 9.89 10.72
CA ARG A 51 7.39 9.36 11.21
C ARG A 51 7.27 8.03 11.95
N CYS A 52 6.15 7.76 12.60
CA CYS A 52 5.87 6.46 13.25
C CYS A 52 5.55 5.33 12.26
N GLY A 53 5.43 5.63 10.97
CA GLY A 53 5.19 4.65 9.91
C GLY A 53 3.72 4.40 9.59
N VAL A 54 2.78 5.07 10.26
CA VAL A 54 1.37 5.13 9.82
C VAL A 54 1.30 5.81 8.45
N VAL A 55 0.58 5.20 7.52
CA VAL A 55 0.28 5.74 6.20
C VAL A 55 -1.23 5.97 6.10
N ARG A 56 -1.64 7.09 5.51
CA ARG A 56 -3.05 7.41 5.24
C ARG A 56 -3.23 7.95 3.83
N ALA A 57 -4.36 7.62 3.21
CA ALA A 57 -4.83 8.29 2.01
C ALA A 57 -5.57 9.59 2.35
N GLY A 58 -5.43 10.59 1.50
CA GLY A 58 -6.27 11.79 1.46
C GLY A 58 -7.18 11.77 0.24
N PHE A 59 -8.19 12.64 0.25
CA PHE A 59 -9.10 12.89 -0.87
C PHE A 59 -8.49 13.88 -1.87
#